data_AF-A0A4P7Y7S5-F1
#
_entry.id   AF-A0A4P7Y7S5-F1
#
_cell.length_a   1.000
_cell.length_b   1.000
_cell.length_c   1.000
_cell.angle_alpha   90.00
_cell.angle_beta   90.00
_cell.angle_gamma   90.00
#
_symmetry.space_group_name_H-M   'P 1'
#
loop_
_entity.id
_entity.type
_entity.pdbx_description
1 polymer ?
#
loop_
_entity_poly.entity_id
_entity_poly.type
_entity_poly.pdbx_seq_one_letter_code
_entity_poly.pdbx_strand_id
1 'polypeptide(L)'
;MEYCSFCSVFVSSGAVGAPTTPVATIFISGVVAVVGVATLAVAWSQMRIASAKTKLDLYNKRFSVYLAALEYYQYAYSDNRVDLKQKAEKLTHAYRETKFLFNSKDGIYETLGKIQKGAGIVRAYDEYRREGKLDMGRESILAERNGNALLAMEKDLLALEEKLGKYLSFHNVRGWTIF
;
A
#
# COMPACT_ATOMS: atom_id res chain seq x y z
N MET A 1 14.00 -4.24 -12.08
CA MET A 1 15.06 -4.25 -11.06
C MET A 1 16.37 -4.43 -11.80
N GLU A 2 16.95 -3.31 -12.25
CA GLU A 2 18.29 -3.33 -12.86
C GLU A 2 19.27 -2.97 -11.75
N TYR A 3 19.82 -4.00 -11.12
CA TYR A 3 20.99 -3.82 -10.27
C TYR A 3 22.15 -3.48 -11.20
N CYS A 4 22.71 -2.29 -11.01
CA CYS A 4 23.85 -1.77 -11.73
C CYS A 4 24.98 -2.80 -11.74
N SER A 5 25.22 -3.36 -12.92
CA SER A 5 26.44 -4.06 -13.30
C SER A 5 27.59 -3.04 -13.38
N PHE A 6 28.08 -2.60 -12.22
CA PHE A 6 29.23 -1.69 -12.13
C PHE A 6 30.11 -2.00 -10.90
N CYS A 7 30.17 -3.27 -10.49
CA CYS A 7 31.12 -3.75 -9.47
C CYS A 7 32.47 -4.20 -10.05
N SER A 8 32.74 -3.97 -11.34
CA SER A 8 33.90 -4.55 -12.02
C SER A 8 34.79 -3.50 -12.70
N VAL A 9 35.12 -2.39 -12.03
CA VAL A 9 36.14 -1.48 -12.57
C VAL A 9 36.97 -0.91 -11.40
N PHE A 10 38.24 -1.32 -11.36
CA PHE A 10 39.36 -0.87 -10.50
C PHE A 10 39.52 -1.45 -9.10
N VAL A 11 39.85 -2.75 -9.01
CA VAL A 11 41.05 -3.21 -8.25
C VAL A 11 41.67 -4.35 -9.07
N SER A 12 42.58 -4.02 -9.99
CA SER A 12 43.54 -4.99 -10.52
C SER A 12 44.93 -4.43 -10.24
N SER A 13 45.58 -5.06 -9.28
CA SER A 13 46.98 -4.87 -8.90
C SER A 13 47.90 -5.05 -10.11
N GLY A 14 48.84 -4.13 -10.32
CA GLY A 14 49.89 -4.34 -11.31
C GLY A 14 50.71 -3.12 -11.70
N ALA A 15 51.30 -2.41 -10.74
CA ALA A 15 52.48 -1.56 -10.97
C ALA A 15 53.16 -1.23 -9.63
N VAL A 16 53.77 -2.26 -9.03
CA VAL A 16 54.77 -2.06 -7.96
C VAL A 16 56.04 -1.58 -8.65
N GLY A 17 56.47 -0.35 -8.39
CA GLY A 17 57.83 0.11 -8.71
C GLY A 17 57.95 1.24 -9.72
N ALA A 18 57.41 2.42 -9.42
CA ALA A 18 57.95 3.68 -9.93
C ALA A 18 58.09 4.64 -8.75
N PRO A 19 59.24 5.32 -8.55
CA PRO A 19 59.36 6.34 -7.53
C PRO A 19 58.50 7.53 -7.94
N THR A 20 57.25 7.55 -7.49
CA THR A 20 56.37 8.71 -7.66
C THR A 20 56.94 9.83 -6.81
N THR A 21 57.23 10.96 -7.45
CA THR A 21 57.64 12.17 -6.73
C THR A 21 56.54 12.55 -5.73
N PRO A 22 56.88 13.08 -4.54
CA PRO A 22 55.91 13.36 -3.48
C PRO A 22 54.75 14.27 -3.94
N VAL A 23 54.97 15.04 -5.00
CA VAL A 23 53.97 15.90 -5.64
C VAL A 23 52.84 15.08 -6.28
N ALA A 24 53.14 13.96 -6.94
CA ALA A 24 52.13 13.14 -7.63
C ALA A 24 51.14 12.48 -6.66
N THR A 25 51.62 12.06 -5.49
CA THR A 25 50.81 11.42 -4.44
C THR A 25 49.78 12.36 -3.82
N ILE A 26 50.11 13.65 -3.70
CA ILE A 26 49.21 14.70 -3.18
C ILE A 26 48.04 14.92 -4.14
N PHE A 27 48.31 14.99 -5.45
CA PHE A 27 47.27 15.14 -6.46
C PHE A 27 46.32 13.94 -6.49
N ILE A 28 46.85 12.72 -6.47
CA ILE A 28 46.04 11.49 -6.48
C ILE A 28 45.13 11.44 -5.24
N SER A 29 45.67 11.75 -4.06
CA SER A 29 44.89 11.77 -2.82
C SER A 29 43.78 12.83 -2.83
N GLY A 30 44.06 14.00 -3.42
CA GLY A 30 43.06 15.06 -3.62
C GLY A 30 41.93 14.64 -4.54
N VAL A 31 42.23 13.98 -5.67
CA VAL A 31 41.21 13.47 -6.60
C VAL A 31 40.36 12.39 -5.93
N VAL A 32 40.96 11.45 -5.20
CA VAL A 32 40.22 10.40 -4.48
C VAL A 32 39.30 10.99 -3.42
N ALA A 33 39.73 12.03 -2.70
CA ALA A 33 38.88 12.71 -1.71
C ALA A 33 37.66 13.38 -2.37
N VAL A 34 37.84 14.07 -3.50
CA VAL A 34 36.75 14.72 -4.23
C VAL A 34 35.75 13.70 -4.78
N VAL A 35 36.25 12.59 -5.37
CA VAL A 35 35.41 11.49 -5.84
C VAL A 35 34.67 10.82 -4.67
N GLY A 36 35.32 10.68 -3.50
CA GLY A 36 34.70 10.19 -2.28
C GLY A 36 33.53 11.06 -1.82
N VAL A 37 33.68 12.38 -1.81
CA VAL A 37 32.58 13.30 -1.44
C VAL A 37 31.44 13.26 -2.46
N ALA A 38 31.78 13.22 -3.75
CA ALA A 38 30.78 13.12 -4.82
C ALA A 38 29.97 11.82 -4.76
N THR A 39 30.63 10.68 -4.52
CA THR A 39 29.96 9.39 -4.36
C THR A 39 29.07 9.34 -3.11
N LEU A 40 29.49 9.99 -2.01
CA LEU A 40 28.68 10.15 -0.80
C LEU A 40 27.41 10.97 -1.05
N ALA A 41 27.51 12.06 -1.83
CA ALA A 41 26.36 12.89 -2.21
C ALA A 41 25.37 12.15 -3.12
N VAL A 42 25.88 11.35 -4.06
CA VAL A 42 25.05 10.50 -4.93
C VAL A 42 24.38 9.39 -4.11
N ALA A 43 25.11 8.70 -3.24
CA ALA A 43 24.57 7.67 -2.36
C ALA A 43 23.49 8.23 -1.42
N TRP A 44 23.69 9.45 -0.89
CA TRP A 44 22.69 10.12 -0.05
C TRP A 44 21.42 10.48 -0.84
N SER A 45 21.59 10.93 -2.09
CA SER A 45 20.49 11.18 -3.00
C SER A 45 19.72 9.90 -3.34
N GLN A 46 20.44 8.80 -3.61
CA GLN A 46 19.84 7.48 -3.84
C GLN A 46 19.09 6.97 -2.61
N MET A 47 19.62 7.15 -1.40
CA MET A 47 18.95 6.79 -0.15
C MET A 47 17.67 7.61 0.06
N ARG A 48 17.69 8.90 -0.29
CA ARG A 48 16.52 9.79 -0.20
C ARG A 48 15.44 9.43 -1.22
N ILE A 49 15.84 9.10 -2.44
CA ILE A 49 14.93 8.61 -3.50
C ILE A 49 14.36 7.24 -3.14
N ALA A 50 15.17 6.33 -2.62
CA ALA A 50 14.72 5.02 -2.15
C ALA A 50 13.73 5.16 -0.99
N SER A 51 13.98 6.06 -0.05
CA SER A 51 13.06 6.38 1.06
C SER A 51 11.75 6.99 0.57
N ALA A 52 11.78 7.81 -0.48
CA ALA A 52 10.57 8.34 -1.10
C ALA A 52 9.77 7.25 -1.82
N LYS A 53 10.44 6.30 -2.50
CA LYS A 53 9.80 5.14 -3.13
C LYS A 53 9.14 4.22 -2.12
N THR A 54 9.81 3.88 -1.02
CA THR A 54 9.21 3.06 0.05
C THR A 54 8.01 3.72 0.70
N LYS A 55 8.02 5.06 0.80
CA LYS A 55 6.88 5.84 1.32
C LYS A 55 5.69 5.84 0.38
N LEU A 56 5.94 6.02 -0.93
CA LEU A 56 4.90 5.96 -1.95
C LEU A 56 4.29 4.56 -2.04
N ASP A 57 5.11 3.51 -1.92
CA ASP A 57 4.62 2.12 -1.90
C ASP A 57 3.75 1.84 -0.67
N LEU A 58 4.15 2.31 0.52
CA LEU A 58 3.34 2.21 1.74
C LEU A 58 2.01 2.96 1.63
N TYR A 59 2.02 4.16 1.02
CA TYR A 59 0.81 4.91 0.73
C TYR A 59 -0.12 4.13 -0.21
N ASN A 60 0.42 3.60 -1.32
CA ASN A 60 -0.36 2.84 -2.29
C ASN A 60 -0.99 1.60 -1.67
N LYS A 61 -0.25 0.90 -0.79
CA LYS A 61 -0.76 -0.24 -0.02
C LYS A 61 -1.86 0.13 0.97
N ARG A 62 -1.76 1.29 1.63
CA ARG A 62 -2.84 1.76 2.54
C ARG A 62 -4.07 2.21 1.76
N PHE A 63 -3.88 2.87 0.62
CA PHE A 63 -4.97 3.31 -0.23
C PHE A 63 -5.67 2.14 -0.94
N SER A 64 -4.95 1.07 -1.30
CA SER A 64 -5.56 -0.11 -1.91
C SER A 64 -6.60 -0.80 -1.01
N VAL A 65 -6.45 -0.70 0.31
CA VAL A 65 -7.46 -1.19 1.26
C VAL A 65 -8.77 -0.41 1.13
N TYR A 66 -8.68 0.92 1.05
CA TYR A 66 -9.84 1.78 0.84
C TYR A 66 -10.53 1.47 -0.49
N LEU A 67 -9.74 1.38 -1.57
CA LEU A 67 -10.25 1.04 -2.89
C LEU A 67 -10.97 -0.31 -2.90
N ALA A 68 -10.44 -1.33 -2.22
CA ALA A 68 -11.08 -2.64 -2.14
C ALA A 68 -12.46 -2.58 -1.44
N ALA A 69 -12.59 -1.77 -0.38
CA ALA A 69 -13.87 -1.57 0.31
C ALA A 69 -14.87 -0.79 -0.54
N LEU A 70 -14.42 0.29 -1.19
CA LEU A 70 -15.24 1.13 -2.06
C LEU A 70 -15.71 0.36 -3.31
N GLU A 71 -14.79 -0.35 -3.98
CA GLU A 71 -15.13 -1.19 -5.13
C GLU A 71 -16.18 -2.24 -4.74
N TYR A 72 -16.01 -2.90 -3.59
CA TYR A 72 -17.02 -3.86 -3.15
C TYR A 72 -18.39 -3.21 -2.97
N TYR A 73 -18.45 -2.05 -2.32
CA TYR A 73 -19.70 -1.30 -2.13
C TYR A 73 -20.35 -0.90 -3.45
N GLN A 74 -19.58 -0.39 -4.42
CA GLN A 74 -20.08 -0.03 -5.75
C GLN A 74 -20.69 -1.22 -6.48
N TYR A 75 -20.01 -2.38 -6.47
CA TYR A 75 -20.54 -3.59 -7.08
C TYR A 75 -21.76 -4.15 -6.35
N ALA A 76 -21.78 -4.06 -5.02
CA ALA A 76 -22.91 -4.46 -4.18
C ALA A 76 -24.17 -3.63 -4.44
N TYR A 77 -24.00 -2.32 -4.72
CA TYR A 77 -25.08 -1.40 -5.07
C TYR A 77 -25.50 -1.50 -6.55
N SER A 78 -24.57 -1.90 -7.43
CA SER A 78 -24.86 -2.09 -8.85
C SER A 78 -25.82 -3.26 -9.09
N ASP A 79 -26.66 -3.12 -10.12
CA ASP A 79 -27.60 -4.17 -10.54
C ASP A 79 -26.88 -5.36 -11.21
N ASN A 80 -25.67 -5.12 -11.71
CA ASN A 80 -24.82 -6.12 -12.35
C ASN A 80 -23.80 -6.71 -11.37
N ARG A 81 -24.25 -7.67 -10.54
CA ARG A 81 -23.46 -8.31 -9.47
C ARG A 81 -22.54 -9.43 -9.95
N VAL A 82 -22.24 -9.46 -11.25
CA VAL A 82 -21.27 -10.38 -11.83
C VAL A 82 -19.91 -10.08 -11.19
N ASP A 83 -19.28 -11.10 -10.60
CA ASP A 83 -18.01 -11.03 -9.85
C ASP A 83 -18.03 -10.48 -8.41
N LEU A 84 -19.20 -10.35 -7.78
CA LEU A 84 -19.30 -9.98 -6.36
C LEU A 84 -18.43 -10.87 -5.44
N LYS A 85 -18.32 -12.17 -5.78
CA LYS A 85 -17.48 -13.14 -5.07
C LYS A 85 -15.98 -12.78 -5.13
N GLN A 86 -15.46 -12.48 -6.32
CA GLN A 86 -14.05 -12.12 -6.48
C GLN A 86 -13.72 -10.83 -5.73
N LYS A 87 -14.62 -9.84 -5.76
CA LYS A 87 -14.46 -8.59 -4.99
C LYS A 87 -14.55 -8.83 -3.48
N ALA A 88 -15.40 -9.74 -3.01
CA ALA A 88 -15.47 -10.14 -1.60
C ALA A 88 -14.17 -10.81 -1.12
N GLU A 89 -13.54 -11.63 -1.96
CA GLU A 89 -12.23 -12.22 -1.69
C GLU A 89 -11.16 -11.13 -1.56
N LYS A 90 -11.10 -10.18 -2.52
CA LYS A 90 -10.20 -9.03 -2.44
C LYS A 90 -10.41 -8.20 -1.17
N LEU A 91 -11.66 -7.95 -0.79
CA LEU A 91 -12.00 -7.27 0.46
C LEU A 91 -11.51 -8.05 1.70
N THR A 92 -11.63 -9.38 1.68
CA THR A 92 -11.16 -10.25 2.77
C THR A 92 -9.63 -10.24 2.90
N HIS A 93 -8.92 -10.21 1.77
CA HIS A 93 -7.47 -10.01 1.76
C HIS A 93 -7.09 -8.65 2.34
N ALA A 94 -7.70 -7.57 1.83
CA ALA A 94 -7.48 -6.21 2.32
C ALA A 94 -7.77 -6.09 3.84
N TYR A 95 -8.83 -6.73 4.32
CA TYR A 95 -9.16 -6.80 5.74
C TYR A 95 -8.03 -7.42 6.58
N ARG A 96 -7.45 -8.54 6.13
CA ARG A 96 -6.31 -9.15 6.83
C ARG A 96 -5.06 -8.27 6.78
N GLU A 97 -4.82 -7.60 5.65
CA GLU A 97 -3.70 -6.68 5.49
C GLU A 97 -3.80 -5.48 6.44
N THR A 98 -5.02 -5.01 6.77
CA THR A 98 -5.18 -3.87 7.69
C THR A 98 -4.60 -4.11 9.08
N LYS A 99 -4.58 -5.37 9.55
CA LYS A 99 -3.97 -5.72 10.84
C LYS A 99 -2.47 -5.44 10.89
N PHE A 100 -1.80 -5.45 9.75
CA PHE A 100 -0.36 -5.20 9.62
C PHE A 100 -0.05 -3.76 9.18
N LEU A 101 -0.91 -3.16 8.37
CA LEU A 101 -0.70 -1.83 7.78
C LEU A 101 -1.04 -0.67 8.72
N PHE A 102 -1.92 -0.91 9.70
CA PHE A 102 -2.45 0.11 10.60
C PHE A 102 -2.27 -0.27 12.06
N ASN A 103 -2.27 0.73 12.93
CA ASN A 103 -2.21 0.52 14.36
C ASN A 103 -3.60 0.07 14.87
N SER A 104 -3.65 -0.93 15.75
CA SER A 104 -4.90 -1.47 16.30
C SER A 104 -5.73 -0.42 17.06
N LYS A 105 -5.09 0.65 17.55
CA LYS A 105 -5.76 1.73 18.28
C LYS A 105 -6.68 2.61 17.41
N ASP A 106 -6.44 2.69 16.10
CA ASP A 106 -7.22 3.57 15.22
C ASP A 106 -8.57 2.96 14.80
N GLY A 107 -8.87 1.73 15.19
CA GLY A 107 -10.20 1.14 14.97
C GLY A 107 -10.52 0.80 13.51
N ILE A 108 -9.52 0.84 12.62
CA ILE A 108 -9.68 0.66 11.16
C ILE A 108 -10.05 -0.80 10.85
N TYR A 109 -9.38 -1.74 11.52
CA TYR A 109 -9.65 -3.16 11.40
C TYR A 109 -11.10 -3.48 11.78
N GLU A 110 -11.58 -2.95 12.90
CA GLU A 110 -12.93 -3.16 13.41
C GLU A 110 -13.98 -2.59 12.46
N THR A 111 -13.73 -1.39 11.92
CA THR A 111 -14.65 -0.71 10.99
C THR A 111 -14.76 -1.49 9.67
N LEU A 112 -13.62 -1.90 9.10
CA LEU A 112 -13.60 -2.71 7.89
C LEU A 112 -14.21 -4.11 8.11
N GLY A 113 -14.09 -4.65 9.32
CA GLY A 113 -14.74 -5.91 9.70
C GLY A 113 -16.27 -5.80 9.73
N LYS A 114 -16.84 -4.64 10.07
CA LYS A 114 -18.29 -4.40 9.96
C LYS A 114 -18.73 -4.35 8.50
N ILE A 115 -17.97 -3.67 7.65
CA ILE A 115 -18.21 -3.64 6.20
C ILE A 115 -18.17 -5.07 5.62
N GLN A 116 -17.19 -5.88 6.03
CA GLN A 116 -17.09 -7.27 5.59
C GLN A 116 -18.27 -8.14 6.06
N LYS A 117 -18.82 -7.88 7.26
CA LYS A 117 -20.04 -8.56 7.72
C LYS A 117 -21.27 -8.16 6.89
N GLY A 118 -21.42 -6.87 6.60
CA GLY A 118 -22.46 -6.37 5.69
C GLY A 118 -22.34 -6.98 4.29
N ALA A 119 -21.11 -7.05 3.76
CA ALA A 119 -20.78 -7.72 2.51
C ALA A 119 -21.20 -9.20 2.49
N GLY A 120 -21.01 -9.91 3.62
CA GLY A 120 -21.47 -11.29 3.76
C GLY A 120 -22.99 -11.44 3.59
N ILE A 121 -23.77 -10.50 4.15
CA ILE A 121 -25.23 -10.48 4.03
C ILE A 121 -25.65 -10.21 2.58
N VAL A 122 -25.05 -9.22 1.93
CA VAL A 122 -25.35 -8.86 0.53
C VAL A 122 -25.03 -10.02 -0.42
N ARG A 123 -23.88 -10.68 -0.21
CA ARG A 123 -23.49 -11.86 -0.99
C ARG A 123 -24.46 -13.02 -0.79
N ALA A 124 -24.85 -13.31 0.45
CA ALA A 124 -25.80 -14.37 0.74
C ALA A 124 -27.15 -14.11 0.04
N TYR A 125 -27.63 -12.86 0.07
CA TYR A 125 -28.86 -12.48 -0.65
C TYR A 125 -28.74 -12.71 -2.17
N ASP A 126 -27.62 -12.31 -2.76
CA ASP A 126 -27.37 -12.53 -4.20
C ASP A 126 -27.33 -14.01 -4.57
N GLU A 127 -26.66 -14.84 -3.77
CA GLU A 127 -26.61 -16.30 -3.95
C GLU A 127 -28.03 -16.91 -3.88
N TYR A 128 -28.84 -16.54 -2.89
CA TYR A 128 -30.23 -17.02 -2.79
C TYR A 128 -31.11 -16.58 -3.96
N ARG A 129 -30.93 -15.34 -4.44
CA ARG A 129 -31.66 -14.81 -5.60
C ARG A 129 -31.30 -15.57 -6.88
N ARG A 130 -30.02 -15.86 -7.10
CA ARG A 130 -29.54 -16.61 -8.29
C ARG A 130 -29.95 -18.07 -8.28
N GLU A 131 -30.02 -18.70 -7.10
CA GLU A 131 -30.45 -20.09 -6.97
C GLU A 131 -31.97 -20.29 -7.13
N GLY A 132 -32.77 -19.20 -7.17
CA GLY A 132 -34.22 -19.28 -7.35
C GLY A 132 -34.95 -19.97 -6.18
N LYS A 133 -34.32 -20.07 -5.01
CA LYS A 133 -34.85 -20.80 -3.84
C LYS A 133 -35.71 -19.95 -2.89
N LEU A 134 -36.13 -18.77 -3.32
CA LEU A 134 -36.82 -17.81 -2.48
C LEU A 134 -38.33 -17.92 -2.65
N ASP A 135 -39.02 -18.21 -1.55
CA ASP A 135 -40.46 -17.98 -1.42
C ASP A 135 -40.72 -16.46 -1.26
N MET A 136 -41.86 -15.95 -1.75
CA MET A 136 -42.18 -14.52 -1.77
C MET A 136 -42.06 -13.86 -0.39
N GLY A 137 -42.49 -14.55 0.67
CA GLY A 137 -42.39 -14.05 2.04
C GLY A 137 -40.97 -14.02 2.59
N ARG A 138 -40.07 -14.88 2.09
CA ARG A 138 -38.65 -14.88 2.46
C ARG A 138 -37.86 -13.84 1.69
N GLU A 139 -38.20 -13.64 0.42
CA GLU A 139 -37.56 -12.66 -0.44
C GLU A 139 -37.67 -11.23 0.13
N SER A 140 -38.85 -10.83 0.60
CA SER A 140 -39.06 -9.50 1.18
C SER A 140 -38.20 -9.25 2.44
N ILE A 141 -38.13 -10.22 3.34
CA ILE A 141 -37.32 -10.15 4.57
C ILE A 141 -35.82 -10.07 4.24
N LEU A 142 -35.37 -10.84 3.25
CA LEU A 142 -33.98 -10.85 2.80
C LEU A 142 -33.62 -9.57 2.05
N ALA A 143 -34.52 -9.02 1.23
CA ALA A 143 -34.36 -7.76 0.54
C ALA A 143 -34.25 -6.59 1.53
N GLU A 144 -35.09 -6.58 2.57
CA GLU A 144 -35.03 -5.58 3.65
C GLU A 144 -33.69 -5.66 4.41
N ARG A 145 -33.26 -6.87 4.79
CA ARG A 145 -31.95 -7.09 5.43
C ARG A 145 -30.79 -6.65 4.54
N ASN A 146 -30.87 -6.93 3.24
CA ASN A 146 -29.89 -6.50 2.27
C ASN A 146 -29.83 -4.96 2.17
N GLY A 147 -30.99 -4.29 2.11
CA GLY A 147 -31.06 -2.82 2.11
C GLY A 147 -30.45 -2.21 3.38
N ASN A 148 -30.81 -2.75 4.54
CA ASN A 148 -30.25 -2.32 5.82
C ASN A 148 -28.73 -2.57 5.91
N ALA A 149 -28.25 -3.68 5.36
CA ALA A 149 -26.82 -3.98 5.31
C ALA A 149 -26.06 -2.98 4.42
N LEU A 150 -26.59 -2.62 3.25
CA LEU A 150 -25.99 -1.60 2.38
C LEU A 150 -25.92 -0.23 3.05
N LEU A 151 -27.00 0.20 3.71
CA LEU A 151 -27.02 1.46 4.46
C LEU A 151 -26.04 1.47 5.64
N ALA A 152 -25.89 0.34 6.33
CA ALA A 152 -24.90 0.19 7.41
C ALA A 152 -23.47 0.24 6.85
N MET A 153 -23.22 -0.44 5.72
CA MET A 153 -21.93 -0.41 5.04
C MET A 153 -21.55 0.99 4.57
N GLU A 154 -22.49 1.78 4.06
CA GLU A 154 -22.25 3.17 3.65
C GLU A 154 -21.75 4.01 4.83
N LYS A 155 -22.44 3.92 5.98
CA LYS A 155 -22.04 4.62 7.21
C LYS A 155 -20.66 4.18 7.69
N ASP A 156 -20.40 2.88 7.69
CA ASP A 156 -19.09 2.34 8.08
C ASP A 156 -17.99 2.72 7.08
N LEU A 157 -18.31 2.88 5.79
CA LEU A 157 -17.37 3.32 4.75
C LEU A 157 -16.97 4.79 4.96
N LEU A 158 -17.93 5.66 5.27
CA LEU A 158 -17.64 7.07 5.61
C LEU A 158 -16.78 7.18 6.87
N ALA A 159 -17.09 6.38 7.91
CA ALA A 159 -16.27 6.32 9.12
C ALA A 159 -14.86 5.76 8.86
N LEU A 160 -14.73 4.83 7.90
CA LEU A 160 -13.43 4.30 7.46
C LEU A 160 -12.61 5.38 6.74
N GLU A 161 -13.24 6.19 5.88
CA GLU A 161 -12.59 7.29 5.16
C GLU A 161 -12.03 8.34 6.12
N GLU A 162 -12.81 8.75 7.13
CA GLU A 162 -12.36 9.70 8.15
C GLU A 162 -11.12 9.18 8.90
N LYS A 163 -11.15 7.90 9.32
CA LYS A 163 -10.03 7.25 10.02
C LYS A 163 -8.80 7.09 9.14
N LEU A 164 -9.00 6.78 7.86
CA LEU A 164 -7.93 6.64 6.88
C LEU A 164 -7.32 8.00 6.49
N GLY A 165 -8.07 9.09 6.58
CA GLY A 165 -7.59 10.45 6.30
C GLY A 165 -6.31 10.82 7.06
N LYS A 166 -6.20 10.38 8.33
CA LYS A 166 -4.98 10.53 9.15
C LYS A 166 -3.75 9.88 8.51
N TYR A 167 -3.94 8.72 7.88
CA TYR A 167 -2.89 7.91 7.26
C TYR A 167 -2.60 8.28 5.81
N LEU A 168 -3.55 8.92 5.13
CA LEU A 168 -3.44 9.40 3.76
C LEU A 168 -2.90 10.84 3.66
N SER A 169 -2.98 11.64 4.74
CA SER A 169 -2.44 12.99 4.72
C SER A 169 -0.91 13.01 4.59
N PHE A 170 -0.41 13.45 3.42
CA PHE A 170 1.03 13.62 3.14
C PHE A 170 1.70 14.69 4.01
N HIS A 171 0.93 15.44 4.79
CA HIS A 171 1.43 16.57 5.57
C HIS A 171 2.36 16.17 6.72
N ASN A 172 2.29 14.92 7.20
CA ASN A 172 3.10 14.45 8.33
C ASN A 172 4.31 13.59 7.92
N VAL A 173 4.83 13.80 6.71
CA VAL A 173 5.92 12.99 6.16
C VAL A 173 7.22 13.79 6.15
N ARG A 174 7.79 14.04 7.34
CA ARG A 174 9.20 14.41 7.43
C ARG A 174 10.03 13.30 6.75
N GLY A 175 10.82 13.68 5.74
CA GLY A 175 11.96 12.87 5.30
C GLY A 175 12.89 12.57 6.47
N TRP A 176 13.86 11.68 6.28
CA TRP A 176 15.02 11.63 7.17
C TRP A 176 15.53 13.06 7.34
N THR A 177 15.34 13.61 8.54
CA THR A 177 15.81 14.93 8.95
C THR A 177 16.99 14.64 9.84
N ILE A 178 18.19 14.85 9.32
CA ILE A 178 19.39 14.90 10.16
C ILE A 178 19.48 16.35 10.65
N PHE A 179 18.50 16.78 11.45
CA PHE A 179 18.51 17.95 12.35
C PHE A 179 17.14 18.07 13.05
#